data_AF-A0A430V042-F1
#
_entry.id   AF-A0A430V042-F1
#
_cell.length_a   1.000
_cell.length_b   1.000
_cell.length_c   1.000
_cell.angle_alpha   90.00
_cell.angle_beta   90.00
_cell.angle_gamma   90.00
#
_symmetry.space_group_name_H-M   'P 1'
#
loop_
_entity.id
_entity.type
_entity.pdbx_description
1 polymer ?
#
loop_
_entity_poly.entity_id
_entity_poly.type
_entity_poly.pdbx_seq_one_letter_code
_entity_poly.pdbx_strand_id
1 'polypeptide(L)' 'MERRLIAGTPYRKLLTAPRPVAEGMKARLEARGIPVVLETPFSGLPEAALGTYMGDVALWVPETLWGEAEALMEEGIP' A
#
# COMPACT_ATOMS: atom_id res chain seq x y z
N MET A 1 7.11 13.58 -1.63
CA MET A 1 5.87 12.83 -1.42
C MET A 1 5.48 12.23 -2.77
N GLU A 2 5.56 10.90 -2.89
CA GLU A 2 5.58 10.18 -4.18
C GLU A 2 4.19 9.88 -4.72
N ARG A 3 4.02 10.05 -6.04
CA ARG A 3 2.76 9.87 -6.77
C ARG A 3 3.00 9.11 -8.07
N ARG A 4 2.00 8.37 -8.54
CA ARG A 4 2.03 7.70 -9.84
C ARG A 4 0.63 7.40 -10.39
N LEU A 5 0.54 7.17 -11.69
CA LEU A 5 -0.68 6.67 -12.33
C LEU A 5 -0.65 5.14 -12.36
N ILE A 6 -1.71 4.51 -11.84
CA ILE A 6 -1.95 3.07 -11.95
C ILE A 6 -3.25 2.88 -12.72
N ALA A 7 -3.18 2.28 -13.91
CA ALA A 7 -4.33 2.10 -14.80
C ALA A 7 -5.18 3.37 -15.04
N GLY A 8 -4.52 4.54 -15.10
CA GLY A 8 -5.18 5.84 -15.33
C GLY A 8 -5.70 6.53 -14.05
N THR A 9 -5.61 5.89 -12.89
CA THR A 9 -5.97 6.49 -11.61
C THR A 9 -4.72 7.01 -10.89
N PRO A 10 -4.73 8.24 -10.34
CA PRO A 10 -3.64 8.75 -9.50
C PRO A 10 -3.58 8.04 -8.15
N TYR A 11 -2.42 7.52 -7.81
CA TYR A 11 -2.10 6.92 -6.52
C TYR A 11 -0.97 7.67 -5.84
N ARG A 12 -1.01 7.70 -4.52
CA ARG A 12 -0.02 8.33 -3.66
C ARG A 12 0.56 7.28 -2.72
N LYS A 13 1.88 7.32 -2.52
CA LYS A 13 2.55 6.39 -1.60
C LYS A 13 2.18 6.74 -0.16
N LEU A 14 1.55 5.80 0.54
CA LEU A 14 1.15 5.94 1.93
C LEU A 14 2.34 5.66 2.86
N LEU A 15 3.00 4.52 2.67
CA LEU A 15 4.14 4.11 3.49
C LEU A 15 5.03 3.09 2.76
N THR A 16 6.20 2.87 3.32
CA THR A 16 7.07 1.73 3.03
C THR A 16 7.28 0.97 4.34
N ALA A 17 7.06 -0.34 4.32
CA ALA A 17 7.21 -1.21 5.50
C ALA A 17 7.46 -2.65 5.08
N PRO A 18 7.93 -3.53 5.99
CA PRO A 18 8.04 -4.95 5.73
C PRO A 18 6.70 -5.53 5.28
N ARG A 19 6.70 -6.44 4.30
CA ARG A 19 5.48 -7.01 3.72
C ARG A 19 4.44 -7.46 4.76
N PRO A 20 4.77 -8.19 5.84
CA PRO A 20 3.75 -8.60 6.81
C PRO A 20 3.01 -7.41 7.45
N VAL A 21 3.72 -6.32 7.71
CA VAL A 21 3.13 -5.09 8.24
C VAL A 21 2.25 -4.43 7.18
N ALA A 22 2.77 -4.31 5.96
CA ALA A 22 2.04 -3.67 4.85
C ALA A 22 0.78 -4.45 4.44
N GLU A 23 0.80 -5.79 4.45
CA GLU A 23 -0.36 -6.66 4.21
C GLU A 23 -1.42 -6.48 5.31
N GLY A 24 -1.01 -6.34 6.57
CA GLY A 24 -1.93 -6.03 7.68
C GLY A 24 -2.59 -4.66 7.51
N MET A 25 -1.82 -3.64 7.11
CA MET A 25 -2.36 -2.30 6.83
C MET A 25 -3.29 -2.29 5.62
N LYS A 26 -2.91 -3.01 4.55
CA LYS A 26 -3.76 -3.24 3.38
C LYS A 26 -5.11 -3.83 3.80
N ALA A 27 -5.11 -4.91 4.58
CA ALA A 27 -6.35 -5.55 5.02
C ALA A 27 -7.26 -4.58 5.81
N ARG A 28 -6.69 -3.73 6.67
CA ARG A 28 -7.44 -2.70 7.42
C ARG A 28 -8.05 -1.65 6.49
N LEU A 29 -7.28 -1.14 5.53
CA LEU A 29 -7.75 -0.13 4.57
C LEU A 29 -8.84 -0.70 3.64
N GLU A 30 -8.62 -1.90 3.12
CA GLU A 30 -9.58 -2.58 2.25
C GLU A 30 -10.90 -2.91 2.97
N ALA A 31 -10.84 -3.27 4.27
CA ALA A 31 -12.03 -3.46 5.10
C ALA A 31 -12.86 -2.17 5.27
N ARG A 32 -12.28 -1.00 5.03
CA ARG A 32 -12.95 0.31 5.01
C ARG A 32 -13.31 0.79 3.60
N GLY A 33 -13.11 -0.05 2.58
CA GLY A 33 -13.41 0.28 1.19
C GLY A 33 -12.33 1.09 0.47
N ILE A 34 -11.13 1.22 1.05
CA ILE A 34 -10.01 1.92 0.41
C ILE A 34 -9.17 0.88 -0.36
N PRO A 35 -9.10 0.96 -1.70
CA PRO A 35 -8.28 0.06 -2.48
C PRO A 35 -6.79 0.37 -2.27
N VAL A 36 -5.98 -0.69 -2.23
CA VAL A 36 -4.55 -0.60 -1.93
C VAL A 36 -3.74 -1.37 -2.97
N VAL A 37 -2.63 -0.78 -3.41
CA VAL A 37 -1.63 -1.49 -4.23
C VAL A 37 -0.36 -1.67 -3.40
N LEU A 38 0.04 -2.93 -3.24
CA LEU A 38 1.37 -3.28 -2.70
C LEU A 38 2.35 -3.46 -3.85
N GLU A 39 3.51 -2.85 -3.70
CA GLU A 39 4.59 -2.91 -4.68
C GLU A 39 5.89 -3.40 -4.06
N THR A 40 6.45 -4.45 -4.66
CA THR A 40 7.82 -4.87 -4.39
C THR A 40 8.81 -3.93 -5.06
N PRO A 41 9.99 -3.69 -4.47
CA PRO A 41 11.01 -2.80 -5.05
C PRO A 41 11.72 -3.40 -6.28
N PHE A 42 11.29 -4.57 -6.74
CA PHE A 42 11.77 -5.25 -7.93
C PHE A 42 10.59 -5.88 -8.68
N SER A 43 10.77 -6.09 -9.98
CA SER A 43 9.81 -6.70 -10.88
C SER A 43 10.46 -7.85 -11.66
N GLY A 44 9.64 -8.72 -12.26
CA GLY A 44 10.13 -9.79 -13.14
C GLY A 44 10.69 -11.03 -12.42
N LEU A 45 10.57 -11.11 -11.10
CA LEU A 45 10.92 -12.29 -10.31
C LEU A 45 9.66 -12.98 -9.76
N PRO A 46 9.63 -14.32 -9.65
CA PRO A 46 8.50 -15.05 -9.08
C PRO A 46 8.06 -14.54 -7.70
N GLU A 47 9.01 -14.15 -6.85
CA GLU A 47 8.79 -13.68 -5.49
C GLU A 47 7.95 -12.40 -5.42
N ALA A 48 8.03 -11.56 -6.46
CA ALA A 48 7.21 -10.35 -6.58
C ALA A 48 5.73 -10.71 -6.82
N ALA A 49 5.47 -11.73 -7.64
CA ALA A 49 4.13 -12.19 -7.99
C ALA A 49 3.50 -13.11 -6.92
N LEU A 50 4.32 -13.93 -6.27
CA LEU A 50 3.89 -14.93 -5.29
C LEU A 50 3.71 -14.35 -3.87
N GLY A 51 4.15 -13.11 -3.65
CA GLY A 51 4.09 -12.48 -2.34
C GLY A 51 5.03 -13.09 -1.30
N THR A 52 6.02 -13.88 -1.73
CA THR A 52 7.00 -14.54 -0.83
C THR A 52 8.13 -13.60 -0.40
N TYR A 53 8.27 -12.44 -1.04
CA TYR A 53 9.22 -11.42 -0.61
C TYR A 53 8.77 -10.74 0.69
N MET A 54 9.51 -10.97 1.78
CA MET A 54 9.14 -10.47 3.11
C MET A 54 9.76 -9.11 3.50
N GLY A 55 10.60 -8.53 2.62
CA GLY A 55 11.23 -7.24 2.88
C GLY A 55 10.30 -6.05 2.67
N ASP A 56 10.89 -4.86 2.59
CA ASP A 56 10.14 -3.61 2.48
C ASP A 56 9.41 -3.50 1.13
N VAL A 57 8.12 -3.22 1.20
CA VAL A 57 7.23 -2.96 0.06
C VAL A 57 6.60 -1.58 0.21
N ALA A 58 6.24 -0.97 -0.92
CA ALA A 58 5.52 0.29 -0.94
C ALA A 58 4.00 0.04 -0.97
N LEU A 59 3.27 0.76 -0.12
CA LEU A 59 1.81 0.73 -0.07
C LEU A 59 1.28 2.02 -0.70
N TRP A 60 0.41 1.87 -1.70
CA TRP A 60 -0.17 2.97 -2.46
C TRP A 60 -1.69 2.98 -2.31
N VAL A 61 -2.26 4.19 -2.20
CA VAL A 61 -3.73 4.42 -2.17
C VAL A 61 -4.12 5.45 -3.22
N PRO A 62 -5.38 5.45 -3.73
CA PRO A 62 -5.84 6.51 -4.63
C PRO A 62 -5.67 7.88 -3.98
N GLU A 63 -5.19 8.85 -4.74
CA GLU A 63 -4.97 10.21 -4.23
C GLU A 63 -6.28 10.86 -3.75
N THR A 64 -7.41 10.48 -4.35
CA THR A 64 -8.75 10.92 -3.94
C THR A 64 -9.18 10.44 -2.55
N LEU A 65 -8.60 9.35 -2.05
CA LEU A 65 -8.90 8.75 -0.74
C LEU A 65 -7.77 8.96 0.27
N TRP A 66 -6.81 9.83 -0.04
CA TRP A 66 -5.63 10.02 0.78
C TRP A 66 -5.95 10.42 2.23
N GLY A 67 -6.86 11.38 2.42
CA GLY A 67 -7.21 11.87 3.77
C GLY A 67 -7.84 10.79 4.64
N GLU A 68 -8.72 9.96 4.07
CA GLU A 68 -9.34 8.83 4.76
C GLU A 68 -8.29 7.76 5.11
N ALA A 69 -7.38 7.47 4.19
CA ALA A 69 -6.29 6.52 4.44
C ALA A 69 -5.35 7.01 5.55
N GLU A 70 -4.99 8.30 5.55
CA GLU A 70 -4.11 8.90 6.57
C GLU A 70 -4.78 8.85 7.97
N ALA A 71 -6.05 9.23 8.07
CA ALA A 71 -6.80 9.17 9.33
C ALA A 71 -6.86 7.74 9.91
N LEU A 72 -7.06 6.72 9.06
CA LEU A 72 -7.09 5.32 9.50
C LEU A 72 -5.74 4.80 9.97
N MET A 73 -4.63 5.35 9.48
CA MET A 73 -3.29 5.01 9.96
C MET A 73 -3.05 5.57 11.36
N GLU A 74 -3.56 6.76 11.65
CA GLU A 74 -3.44 7.40 12.97
C GLU A 74 -4.33 6.74 14.04
N GLU A 75 -5.53 6.29 13.68
CA GLU A 75 -6.43 5.51 14.56
C GLU A 75 -5.84 4.16 15.04
N GLY A 76 -4.67 3.76 14.55
CA GLY A 76 -4.02 2.47 14.87
C GLY A 76 -2.86 2.53 15.84
N ILE A 77 -2.51 3.72 16.34
CA ILE A 77 -1.44 3.89 17.32
C ILE A 77 -2.11 3.87 18.72
N PRO A 78 -1.94 2.82 19.53
CA PRO A 78 -2.38 2.83 20.91
C PRO A 78 -1.67 3.92 21.74
#